data_AF-A0A9E7F604-F1
#
_entry.id   AF-A0A9E7F604-F1
#
_cell.length_a   1.000
_cell.length_b   1.000
_cell.length_c   1.000
_cell.angle_alpha   90.00
_cell.angle_beta   90.00
_cell.angle_gamma   90.00
#
_symmetry.space_group_name_H-M   'P 1'
#
loop_
_entity.id
_entity.type
_entity.pdbx_description
1 polymer ?
#
loop_
_entity_poly.entity_id
_entity_poly.type
_entity_poly.pdbx_seq_one_letter_code
_entity_poly.pdbx_strand_id
1 'polypeptide(L)'
;MDHNPLLLDGAGDASDESGREERKPGGWKSLPFIIGNEAFERVATSGLTANFMVYLVEQYGMRQMAAATLCNVFSGTSNAAPLLGAFVSDAYWGRFRTLTYASVTTFVGMVVLTLTAAVPQLRPPVAEQSGQPLGPSGAHLAILFLSLGLLVLGAGGVRPCSLPFGVDQFDRSTEQGRRGLNSFFNWYYSISTAATVVAMTAVVYIQDSVSWPLGFGIPTALMLLAIILFFAGIRLYVFVPPDGSVFSGVLQALVAAFRKRKLRLPAPNDAVEQETLLYSNHARKSTVVTKLPLTLQFRFLNKAAIVCEGDMKEDGRSADPWKLCSVQQIEEVKCLMRIAPIWASGIICFVALTQQWTLAALQSMKMDRHLGPSFQIPPGSLGTICLMAIVLFIPLYDQILVPMATSITGVEGGITLLQRQGAGMAIAIMSMVVAGLVEKKRRDSALAHGGADGTSPLSAMWLAPQLCLMGVAEAFNAVGQVEFYNRQFPEHMQTLAGSLFHCSLAGASYLSSFLIAFVRKSTGGPGGASWLDDDINVGRVDYYYYLIAALGVGNLLYFMVCAHLYRYKGTPELEDVCKDIKAVF
;
A
#
# COMPACT_ATOMS: atom_id res chain seq x y z
N MET A 1 -46.02 -13.16 57.84
CA MET A 1 -46.64 -12.01 57.14
C MET A 1 -46.10 -10.75 57.79
N ASP A 2 -45.78 -9.78 56.95
CA ASP A 2 -45.55 -8.35 57.22
C ASP A 2 -44.14 -7.83 57.56
N HIS A 3 -43.57 -7.14 56.53
CA HIS A 3 -42.91 -5.80 56.47
C HIS A 3 -41.91 -5.40 57.58
N ASN A 4 -40.73 -4.80 57.36
CA ASN A 4 -40.14 -3.85 56.37
C ASN A 4 -38.63 -3.65 56.78
N PRO A 5 -37.79 -2.73 56.24
CA PRO A 5 -37.43 -2.33 54.86
C PRO A 5 -35.89 -2.27 54.58
N LEU A 6 -35.52 -1.86 53.36
CA LEU A 6 -34.20 -1.53 52.81
C LEU A 6 -33.32 -0.58 53.65
N LEU A 7 -31.98 -0.76 53.58
CA LEU A 7 -30.99 0.31 53.43
C LEU A 7 -29.69 -0.21 52.76
N LEU A 8 -29.14 0.63 51.88
CA LEU A 8 -27.94 0.46 51.06
C LEU A 8 -26.62 0.57 51.83
N ASP A 9 -25.61 -0.17 51.39
CA ASP A 9 -24.19 0.23 51.16
C ASP A 9 -23.47 -1.04 50.65
N GLY A 10 -22.69 -1.09 49.56
CA GLY A 10 -21.75 -0.11 49.03
C GLY A 10 -20.34 -0.73 49.05
N ALA A 11 -20.06 -1.69 48.16
CA ALA A 11 -18.70 -2.18 47.86
C ALA A 11 -18.70 -2.99 46.55
N GLY A 12 -18.63 -2.28 45.42
CA GLY A 12 -18.40 -2.87 44.10
C GLY A 12 -16.90 -2.95 43.78
N ASP A 13 -16.55 -4.05 43.10
CA ASP A 13 -15.44 -4.24 42.17
C ASP A 13 -14.01 -3.86 42.60
N ALA A 14 -13.30 -4.84 43.15
CA ALA A 14 -11.84 -4.92 43.04
C ALA A 14 -11.30 -6.34 43.31
N SER A 15 -11.72 -7.37 42.57
CA SER A 15 -10.98 -8.66 42.56
C SER A 15 -11.47 -9.66 41.50
N ASP A 16 -11.37 -9.36 40.20
CA ASP A 16 -11.62 -10.40 39.18
C ASP A 16 -10.72 -10.30 37.93
N GLU A 17 -9.50 -9.77 38.06
CA GLU A 17 -8.50 -9.74 36.96
C GLU A 17 -7.30 -10.71 37.14
N SER A 18 -7.31 -11.58 38.15
CA SER A 18 -6.25 -12.59 38.33
C SER A 18 -6.72 -13.98 37.90
N GLY A 19 -6.69 -14.29 36.59
CA GLY A 19 -7.03 -15.65 36.15
C GLY A 19 -7.07 -16.01 34.66
N ARG A 20 -6.65 -15.15 33.72
CA ARG A 20 -6.49 -15.60 32.32
C ARG A 20 -5.12 -16.25 32.16
N GLU A 21 -5.07 -17.59 32.10
CA GLU A 21 -3.90 -18.30 31.59
C GLU A 21 -3.53 -17.72 30.22
N GLU A 22 -2.35 -17.09 30.13
CA GLU A 22 -1.81 -16.63 28.86
C GLU A 22 -1.60 -17.85 27.96
N ARG A 23 -2.36 -17.92 26.86
CA ARG A 23 -2.22 -19.00 25.88
C ARG A 23 -0.81 -18.95 25.30
N LYS A 24 -0.09 -20.08 25.38
CA LYS A 24 1.23 -20.19 24.77
C LYS A 24 1.13 -20.02 23.25
N PRO A 25 2.07 -19.30 22.61
CA PRO A 25 2.12 -19.13 21.15
C PRO A 25 2.04 -20.47 20.41
N GLY A 26 1.09 -20.59 19.49
CA GLY A 26 0.87 -21.80 18.70
C GLY A 26 2.02 -22.12 17.73
N GLY A 27 2.82 -21.11 17.38
CA GLY A 27 4.01 -21.22 16.53
C GLY A 27 3.72 -21.98 15.23
N TRP A 28 4.49 -23.03 15.00
CA TRP A 28 4.36 -23.87 13.81
C TRP A 28 3.01 -24.58 13.66
N LYS A 29 2.23 -24.77 14.75
CA LYS A 29 0.94 -25.46 14.70
C LYS A 29 -0.18 -24.58 14.13
N SER A 30 -0.12 -23.26 14.34
CA SER A 30 -1.08 -22.31 13.77
C SER A 30 -0.73 -21.90 12.33
N LEU A 31 0.52 -22.13 11.92
CA LEU A 31 1.06 -21.73 10.62
C LEU A 31 0.25 -22.21 9.41
N PRO A 32 -0.17 -23.49 9.30
CA PRO A 32 -0.89 -23.95 8.11
C PRO A 32 -2.23 -23.22 7.89
N PHE A 33 -2.91 -22.83 8.99
CA PHE A 33 -4.17 -22.12 8.93
C PHE A 33 -3.99 -20.67 8.49
N ILE A 34 -2.96 -19.99 9.00
CA ILE A 34 -2.68 -18.59 8.68
C ILE A 34 -2.16 -18.46 7.25
N ILE A 35 -1.20 -19.30 6.86
CA ILE A 35 -0.64 -19.30 5.51
C ILE A 35 -1.68 -19.78 4.49
N GLY A 36 -2.45 -20.82 4.81
CA GLY A 36 -3.53 -21.29 3.94
C GLY A 36 -4.61 -20.23 3.72
N ASN A 37 -5.02 -19.53 4.80
CA ASN A 37 -5.92 -18.39 4.70
C ASN A 37 -5.34 -17.30 3.80
N GLU A 38 -4.08 -16.90 4.02
CA GLU A 38 -3.40 -15.89 3.21
C GLU A 38 -3.35 -16.29 1.73
N ALA A 39 -3.03 -17.55 1.42
CA ALA A 39 -2.96 -18.03 0.03
C ALA A 39 -4.29 -17.85 -0.69
N PHE A 40 -5.38 -18.34 -0.10
CA PHE A 40 -6.70 -18.29 -0.74
C PHE A 40 -7.28 -16.88 -0.78
N GLU A 41 -7.09 -16.10 0.28
CA GLU A 41 -7.44 -14.68 0.33
C GLU A 41 -6.74 -13.91 -0.80
N ARG A 42 -5.44 -14.15 -0.99
CA ARG A 42 -4.63 -13.44 -1.98
C ARG A 42 -5.01 -13.79 -3.41
N VAL A 43 -5.31 -15.06 -3.69
CA VAL A 43 -5.87 -15.47 -5.00
C VAL A 43 -7.21 -14.78 -5.23
N ALA A 44 -8.07 -14.74 -4.22
CA ALA A 44 -9.41 -14.18 -4.34
C ALA A 44 -9.38 -12.68 -4.64
N THR A 45 -8.65 -11.90 -3.85
CA THR A 45 -8.59 -10.44 -4.00
C THR A 45 -7.78 -9.98 -5.21
N SER A 46 -6.66 -10.64 -5.51
CA SER A 46 -5.88 -10.35 -6.73
C SER A 46 -6.68 -10.72 -7.98
N GLY A 47 -7.33 -11.89 -8.00
CA GLY A 47 -8.08 -12.38 -9.15
C GLY A 47 -9.29 -11.51 -9.47
N LEU A 48 -9.96 -10.99 -8.44
CA LEU A 48 -11.06 -10.06 -8.61
C LEU A 48 -10.62 -8.74 -9.26
N THR A 49 -9.49 -8.20 -8.83
CA THR A 49 -9.03 -6.86 -9.23
C THR A 49 -8.27 -6.86 -10.56
N ALA A 50 -7.60 -7.97 -10.89
CA ALA A 50 -6.75 -8.14 -12.08
C ALA A 50 -7.43 -7.74 -13.38
N ASN A 51 -8.65 -8.23 -13.63
CA ASN A 51 -9.39 -7.99 -14.87
C ASN A 51 -10.63 -7.11 -14.67
N PHE A 52 -10.73 -6.43 -13.52
CA PHE A 52 -11.93 -5.67 -13.17
C PHE A 52 -12.21 -4.52 -14.14
N MET A 53 -11.17 -3.90 -14.69
CA MET A 53 -11.32 -2.85 -15.71
C MET A 53 -12.01 -3.37 -16.97
N VAL A 54 -11.59 -4.55 -17.45
CA VAL A 54 -12.18 -5.22 -18.61
C VAL A 54 -13.65 -5.53 -18.35
N TYR A 55 -13.98 -6.03 -17.16
CA TYR A 55 -15.35 -6.28 -16.75
C TYR A 55 -16.24 -5.03 -16.86
N LEU A 56 -15.76 -3.88 -16.39
CA LEU A 56 -16.52 -2.62 -16.45
C LEU A 56 -16.79 -2.17 -17.89
N VAL A 57 -15.81 -2.34 -18.77
CA VAL A 57 -15.93 -1.94 -20.18
C VAL A 57 -16.84 -2.91 -20.94
N GLU A 58 -16.59 -4.22 -20.83
CA GLU A 58 -17.27 -5.22 -21.66
C GLU A 58 -18.64 -5.64 -21.13
N GLN A 59 -18.80 -5.78 -19.80
CA GLN A 59 -20.05 -6.27 -19.21
C GLN A 59 -20.96 -5.13 -18.75
N TYR A 60 -20.38 -4.05 -18.23
CA TYR A 60 -21.16 -2.88 -17.80
C TYR A 60 -21.34 -1.84 -18.91
N GLY A 61 -20.62 -1.93 -20.02
CA GLY A 61 -20.66 -0.92 -21.10
C GLY A 61 -20.16 0.44 -20.65
N MET A 62 -19.29 0.50 -19.63
CA MET A 62 -18.71 1.75 -19.20
C MET A 62 -17.70 2.25 -20.22
N ARG A 63 -17.71 3.57 -20.44
CA ARG A 63 -16.68 4.26 -21.20
C ARG A 63 -15.29 3.96 -20.64
N GLN A 64 -14.31 3.70 -21.50
CA GLN A 64 -12.98 3.23 -21.11
C GLN A 64 -12.31 4.12 -20.04
N MET A 65 -12.37 5.44 -20.21
CA MET A 65 -11.74 6.37 -19.27
C MET A 65 -12.54 6.50 -17.96
N ALA A 66 -13.86 6.29 -18.00
CA ALA A 66 -14.69 6.25 -16.79
C ALA A 66 -14.40 4.98 -15.97
N ALA A 67 -14.24 3.83 -16.64
CA ALA A 67 -13.80 2.58 -16.02
C ALA A 67 -12.40 2.72 -15.40
N ALA A 68 -11.43 3.31 -16.12
CA ALA A 68 -10.09 3.59 -15.59
C ALA A 68 -10.15 4.45 -14.31
N THR A 69 -10.96 5.51 -14.34
CA THR A 69 -11.17 6.39 -13.18
C THR A 69 -11.78 5.63 -12.01
N LEU A 70 -12.79 4.78 -12.25
CA LEU A 70 -13.40 3.97 -11.20
C LEU A 70 -12.40 2.97 -10.60
N CYS A 71 -11.62 2.27 -11.42
CA CYS A 71 -10.56 1.38 -10.95
C CYS A 71 -9.52 2.11 -10.10
N ASN A 72 -9.09 3.30 -10.53
CA ASN A 72 -8.15 4.12 -9.78
C ASN A 72 -8.74 4.62 -8.45
N VAL A 73 -10.00 5.08 -8.43
CA VAL A 73 -10.66 5.49 -7.17
C VAL A 73 -10.82 4.31 -6.22
N PHE A 74 -11.22 3.14 -6.74
CA PHE A 74 -11.35 1.92 -5.95
C PHE A 74 -9.99 1.45 -5.39
N SER A 75 -8.95 1.40 -6.22
CA SER A 75 -7.59 1.08 -5.81
C SER A 75 -7.07 2.08 -4.78
N GLY A 76 -7.29 3.37 -5.02
CA GLY A 76 -6.89 4.45 -4.12
C GLY A 76 -7.51 4.30 -2.74
N THR A 77 -8.83 4.08 -2.70
CA THR A 77 -9.58 3.93 -1.45
C THR A 77 -9.23 2.62 -0.73
N SER A 78 -9.04 1.53 -1.47
CA SER A 78 -8.60 0.24 -0.91
C SER A 78 -7.18 0.28 -0.34
N ASN A 79 -6.31 1.14 -0.87
CA ASN A 79 -4.96 1.36 -0.35
C ASN A 79 -4.92 2.39 0.80
N ALA A 80 -5.91 3.28 0.92
CA ALA A 80 -6.04 4.20 2.05
C ALA A 80 -6.73 3.56 3.27
N ALA A 81 -7.69 2.66 3.04
CA ALA A 81 -8.48 2.01 4.09
C ALA A 81 -7.64 1.29 5.17
N PRO A 82 -6.49 0.65 4.87
CA PRO A 82 -5.61 0.04 5.86
C PRO A 82 -5.20 0.97 7.00
N LEU A 83 -5.07 2.28 6.75
CA LEU A 83 -4.72 3.25 7.78
C LEU A 83 -5.83 3.38 8.84
N LEU A 84 -7.09 3.37 8.41
CA LEU A 84 -8.25 3.36 9.30
C LEU A 84 -8.40 2.02 10.01
N GLY A 85 -8.20 0.91 9.28
CA GLY A 85 -8.28 -0.43 9.86
C GLY A 85 -7.20 -0.68 10.93
N ALA A 86 -5.98 -0.20 10.70
CA ALA A 86 -4.90 -0.23 11.70
C ALA A 86 -5.29 0.55 12.96
N PHE A 87 -5.82 1.77 12.80
CA PHE A 87 -6.30 2.56 13.94
C PHE A 87 -7.39 1.84 14.74
N VAL A 88 -8.38 1.26 14.06
CA VAL A 88 -9.48 0.53 14.72
C VAL A 88 -8.96 -0.73 15.44
N SER A 89 -8.05 -1.47 14.81
CA SER A 89 -7.41 -2.65 15.40
C SER A 89 -6.62 -2.29 16.65
N ASP A 90 -5.76 -1.28 16.56
CA ASP A 90 -4.80 -0.96 17.63
C ASP A 90 -5.44 -0.18 18.79
N ALA A 91 -6.54 0.55 18.54
CA ALA A 91 -7.21 1.34 19.57
C ALA A 91 -8.42 0.65 20.24
N TYR A 92 -9.16 -0.22 19.52
CA TYR A 92 -10.46 -0.72 20.01
C TYR A 92 -10.64 -2.23 19.92
N TRP A 93 -10.44 -2.83 18.73
CA TRP A 93 -10.94 -4.18 18.46
C TRP A 93 -9.90 -5.28 18.63
N GLY A 94 -8.62 -4.95 18.56
CA GLY A 94 -7.54 -5.94 18.42
C GLY A 94 -7.50 -6.57 17.02
N ARG A 95 -6.36 -7.19 16.70
CA ARG A 95 -6.06 -7.70 15.35
C ARG A 95 -7.01 -8.80 14.89
N PHE A 96 -7.33 -9.76 15.76
CA PHE A 96 -8.17 -10.90 15.41
C PHE A 96 -9.62 -10.52 15.07
N ARG A 97 -10.25 -9.67 15.88
CA ARG A 97 -11.63 -9.23 15.63
C ARG A 97 -11.70 -8.39 14.36
N THR A 98 -10.74 -7.50 14.17
CA THR A 98 -10.62 -6.70 12.94
C THR A 98 -10.49 -7.59 11.70
N LEU A 99 -9.59 -8.58 11.74
CA LEU A 99 -9.40 -9.53 10.64
C LEU A 99 -10.66 -10.37 10.36
N THR A 100 -11.37 -10.77 11.41
CA THR A 100 -12.63 -11.52 11.30
C THR A 100 -13.71 -10.71 10.57
N TYR A 101 -14.03 -9.52 11.08
CA TYR A 101 -15.04 -8.67 10.46
C TYR A 101 -14.66 -8.30 9.03
N ALA A 102 -13.39 -7.96 8.81
CA ALA A 102 -12.89 -7.59 7.49
C ALA A 102 -12.97 -8.74 6.47
N SER A 103 -12.64 -9.97 6.88
CA SER A 103 -12.75 -11.15 5.99
C SER A 103 -14.20 -11.43 5.61
N VAL A 104 -15.13 -11.36 6.58
CA VAL A 104 -16.57 -11.51 6.31
C VAL A 104 -17.09 -10.41 5.39
N THR A 105 -16.73 -9.15 5.63
CA THR A 105 -17.13 -8.03 4.76
C THR A 105 -16.57 -8.19 3.34
N THR A 106 -15.32 -8.67 3.20
CA THR A 106 -14.72 -8.95 1.89
C THR A 106 -15.48 -10.06 1.16
N PHE A 107 -15.82 -11.15 1.86
CA PHE A 107 -16.60 -12.24 1.30
C PHE A 107 -17.97 -11.77 0.82
N VAL A 108 -18.71 -11.01 1.64
CA VAL A 108 -20.02 -10.45 1.24
C VAL A 108 -19.86 -9.52 0.03
N GLY A 109 -18.84 -8.66 0.01
CA GLY A 109 -18.54 -7.80 -1.14
C GLY A 109 -18.31 -8.60 -2.44
N MET A 110 -17.58 -9.70 -2.36
CA MET A 110 -17.34 -10.58 -3.51
C MET A 110 -18.57 -11.39 -3.93
N VAL A 111 -19.41 -11.82 -2.99
CA VAL A 111 -20.71 -12.43 -3.32
C VAL A 111 -21.57 -11.44 -4.10
N VAL A 112 -21.70 -10.21 -3.62
CA VAL A 112 -22.48 -9.17 -4.32
C VAL A 112 -21.91 -8.92 -5.72
N LEU A 113 -20.58 -8.81 -5.86
CA LEU A 113 -19.96 -8.61 -7.17
C LEU A 113 -20.13 -9.83 -8.10
N THR A 114 -20.02 -11.05 -7.57
CA THR A 114 -20.25 -12.27 -8.35
C THR A 114 -21.70 -12.36 -8.84
N LEU A 115 -22.66 -11.93 -8.01
CA LEU A 115 -24.06 -11.86 -8.39
C LEU A 115 -24.29 -10.87 -9.54
N THR A 116 -23.54 -9.76 -9.61
CA THR A 116 -23.61 -8.86 -10.78
C THR A 116 -23.19 -9.53 -12.08
N ALA A 117 -22.28 -10.50 -12.05
CA ALA A 117 -21.90 -11.28 -13.23
C ALA A 117 -22.88 -12.44 -13.51
N ALA A 118 -23.35 -13.12 -12.46
CA ALA A 118 -24.15 -14.34 -12.57
C ALA A 118 -25.64 -14.11 -12.84
N VAL A 119 -26.22 -13.00 -12.34
CA VAL A 119 -27.64 -12.69 -12.46
C VAL A 119 -27.85 -11.64 -13.55
N PRO A 120 -28.51 -11.98 -14.68
CA PRO A 120 -28.67 -11.05 -15.80
C PRO A 120 -29.40 -9.74 -15.45
N GLN A 121 -30.27 -9.76 -14.44
CA GLN A 121 -31.04 -8.59 -13.98
C GLN A 121 -30.22 -7.59 -13.17
N LEU A 122 -29.06 -8.01 -12.64
CA LEU A 122 -28.17 -7.16 -11.84
C LEU A 122 -27.08 -6.49 -12.69
N ARG A 123 -27.04 -6.79 -13.98
CA ARG A 123 -26.13 -6.17 -14.96
C ARG A 123 -26.90 -5.43 -16.04
N PRO A 124 -26.24 -4.49 -16.74
CA PRO A 124 -26.86 -3.77 -17.85
C PRO A 124 -27.38 -4.71 -18.95
N PRO A 125 -28.56 -4.41 -19.53
CA PRO A 125 -29.08 -5.18 -20.65
C PRO A 125 -28.17 -5.02 -21.87
N VAL A 126 -28.03 -6.11 -22.62
CA VAL A 126 -27.29 -6.15 -23.88
C VAL A 126 -28.26 -5.85 -25.02
N ALA A 127 -27.88 -4.98 -25.95
CA ALA A 127 -28.67 -4.70 -27.13
C ALA A 127 -28.69 -5.94 -28.04
N GLU A 128 -29.89 -6.46 -28.36
CA GLU A 128 -30.06 -7.70 -29.14
C GLU A 128 -29.43 -7.65 -30.54
N GLN A 129 -29.29 -6.46 -31.13
CA GLN A 129 -28.80 -6.29 -32.50
C GLN A 129 -27.28 -6.15 -32.62
N SER A 130 -26.62 -5.60 -31.59
CA SER A 130 -25.17 -5.33 -31.61
C SER A 130 -24.38 -6.21 -30.64
N GLY A 131 -25.05 -6.92 -29.73
CA GLY A 131 -24.39 -7.67 -28.66
C GLY A 131 -23.63 -6.80 -27.67
N GLN A 132 -23.80 -5.47 -27.73
CA GLN A 132 -23.11 -4.50 -26.87
C GLN A 132 -24.00 -4.07 -25.68
N PRO A 133 -23.41 -3.81 -24.49
CA PRO A 133 -24.18 -3.33 -23.35
C PRO A 133 -24.72 -1.91 -23.59
N LEU A 134 -25.98 -1.67 -23.22
CA LEU A 134 -26.63 -0.34 -23.31
C LEU A 134 -26.14 0.67 -22.26
N GLY A 135 -25.19 0.26 -21.41
CA GLY A 135 -24.67 1.06 -20.30
C GLY A 135 -25.49 0.90 -19.00
N PRO A 136 -24.92 1.28 -17.84
CA PRO A 136 -25.52 0.93 -16.56
C PRO A 136 -26.59 1.92 -16.09
N SER A 137 -27.66 1.37 -15.49
CA SER A 137 -28.67 2.16 -14.78
C SER A 137 -28.14 2.60 -13.41
N GLY A 138 -28.81 3.56 -12.77
CA GLY A 138 -28.47 3.97 -11.41
C GLY A 138 -28.51 2.82 -10.40
N ALA A 139 -29.41 1.84 -10.58
CA ALA A 139 -29.50 0.65 -9.73
C ALA A 139 -28.32 -0.30 -9.94
N HIS A 140 -27.89 -0.54 -11.20
CA HIS A 140 -26.72 -1.37 -11.49
C HIS A 140 -25.45 -0.76 -10.89
N LEU A 141 -25.30 0.56 -10.98
CA LEU A 141 -24.20 1.29 -10.35
C LEU A 141 -24.28 1.24 -8.82
N ALA A 142 -25.46 1.37 -8.22
CA ALA A 142 -25.62 1.30 -6.76
C ALA A 142 -25.17 -0.05 -6.20
N ILE A 143 -25.53 -1.17 -6.86
CA ILE A 143 -25.11 -2.52 -6.45
C ILE A 143 -23.60 -2.68 -6.63
N LEU A 144 -23.04 -2.18 -7.74
CA LEU A 144 -21.59 -2.19 -7.99
C LEU A 144 -20.84 -1.38 -6.92
N PHE A 145 -21.31 -0.18 -6.58
CA PHE A 145 -20.67 0.63 -5.54
C PHE A 145 -20.83 0.04 -4.15
N LEU A 146 -21.93 -0.66 -3.86
CA LEU A 146 -22.10 -1.40 -2.62
C LEU A 146 -21.07 -2.52 -2.52
N SER A 147 -20.85 -3.31 -3.57
CA SER A 147 -19.84 -4.36 -3.57
C SER A 147 -18.43 -3.79 -3.39
N LEU A 148 -18.08 -2.74 -4.14
CA LEU A 148 -16.79 -2.06 -4.02
C LEU A 148 -16.59 -1.45 -2.62
N GLY A 149 -17.62 -0.85 -2.02
CA GLY A 149 -17.55 -0.31 -0.66
C GLY A 149 -17.27 -1.38 0.39
N LEU A 150 -17.95 -2.54 0.29
CA LEU A 150 -17.70 -3.69 1.15
C LEU A 150 -16.27 -4.24 0.98
N LEU A 151 -15.78 -4.32 -0.26
CA LEU A 151 -14.40 -4.75 -0.55
C LEU A 151 -13.36 -3.77 0.01
N VAL A 152 -13.60 -2.46 -0.06
CA VAL A 152 -12.74 -1.44 0.55
C VAL A 152 -12.67 -1.62 2.07
N LEU A 153 -13.81 -1.80 2.73
CA LEU A 153 -13.88 -2.04 4.18
C LEU A 153 -13.13 -3.31 4.57
N GLY A 154 -13.31 -4.38 3.79
CA GLY A 154 -12.60 -5.64 3.96
C GLY A 154 -11.08 -5.52 3.79
N ALA A 155 -10.63 -4.94 2.67
CA ALA A 155 -9.21 -4.67 2.42
C ALA A 155 -8.57 -3.80 3.52
N GLY A 156 -9.34 -2.85 4.07
CA GLY A 156 -8.92 -1.97 5.15
C GLY A 156 -8.59 -2.70 6.44
N GLY A 157 -9.31 -3.77 6.80
CA GLY A 157 -9.01 -4.54 8.01
C GLY A 157 -8.04 -5.69 7.80
N VAL A 158 -8.10 -6.38 6.64
CA VAL A 158 -7.24 -7.55 6.36
C VAL A 158 -5.78 -7.17 6.22
N ARG A 159 -5.45 -6.18 5.37
CA ARG A 159 -4.07 -5.83 5.03
C ARG A 159 -3.20 -5.41 6.22
N PRO A 160 -3.65 -4.51 7.14
CA PRO A 160 -2.82 -4.11 8.27
C PRO A 160 -2.75 -5.18 9.38
N CYS A 161 -3.65 -6.17 9.39
CA CYS A 161 -3.76 -7.14 10.50
C CYS A 161 -3.23 -8.54 10.15
N SER A 162 -3.30 -9.00 8.90
CA SER A 162 -2.97 -10.39 8.50
C SER A 162 -1.53 -10.77 8.87
N LEU A 163 -0.54 -10.01 8.38
CA LEU A 163 0.87 -10.29 8.65
C LEU A 163 1.21 -10.13 10.15
N PRO A 164 0.86 -9.02 10.83
CA PRO A 164 1.13 -8.89 12.27
C PRO A 164 0.47 -9.98 13.12
N PHE A 165 -0.76 -10.40 12.78
CA PHE A 165 -1.43 -11.50 13.49
C PHE A 165 -0.68 -12.82 13.35
N GLY A 166 -0.10 -13.11 12.18
CA GLY A 166 0.79 -14.26 11.98
C GLY A 166 2.09 -14.17 12.77
N VAL A 167 2.69 -12.99 12.82
CA VAL A 167 3.90 -12.72 13.63
C VAL A 167 3.64 -12.94 15.12
N ASP A 168 2.47 -12.56 15.63
CA ASP A 168 2.10 -12.71 17.04
C ASP A 168 2.04 -14.17 17.50
N GLN A 169 2.01 -15.13 16.56
CA GLN A 169 1.97 -16.56 16.89
C GLN A 169 3.35 -17.13 17.25
N PHE A 170 4.42 -16.37 17.11
CA PHE A 170 5.79 -16.80 17.41
C PHE A 170 6.33 -16.09 18.66
N ASP A 171 6.92 -16.87 19.57
CA ASP A 171 7.58 -16.33 20.76
C ASP A 171 8.95 -15.73 20.42
N ARG A 172 9.09 -14.41 20.55
CA ARG A 172 10.35 -13.70 20.25
C ARG A 172 11.42 -13.90 21.32
N SER A 173 11.05 -14.31 22.53
CA SER A 173 12.01 -14.50 23.62
C SER A 173 12.92 -15.71 23.38
N THR A 174 12.43 -16.73 22.67
CA THR A 174 13.14 -17.98 22.38
C THR A 174 13.89 -17.94 21.04
N GLU A 175 15.06 -18.59 20.96
CA GLU A 175 15.81 -18.71 19.70
C GLU A 175 15.03 -19.49 18.63
N GLN A 176 14.30 -20.54 19.04
CA GLN A 176 13.44 -21.32 18.15
C GLN A 176 12.31 -20.47 17.55
N GLY A 177 11.68 -19.59 18.33
CA GLY A 177 10.64 -18.71 17.83
C GLY A 177 11.18 -17.62 16.88
N ARG A 178 12.38 -17.07 17.14
CA ARG A 178 13.03 -16.12 16.21
C ARG A 178 13.38 -16.77 14.86
N ARG A 179 13.95 -17.99 14.86
CA ARG A 179 14.19 -18.74 13.62
C ARG A 179 12.90 -19.09 12.90
N GLY A 180 11.86 -19.49 13.63
CA GLY A 180 10.53 -19.74 13.09
C GLY A 180 9.93 -18.51 12.40
N LEU A 181 10.09 -17.33 13.00
CA LEU A 181 9.60 -16.08 12.47
C LEU A 181 10.25 -15.70 11.12
N ASN A 182 11.57 -15.86 10.97
CA ASN A 182 12.25 -15.63 9.68
C ASN A 182 11.73 -16.58 8.59
N SER A 183 11.54 -17.85 8.93
CA SER A 183 10.97 -18.83 8.00
C SER A 183 9.52 -18.51 7.63
N PHE A 184 8.72 -18.02 8.60
CA PHE A 184 7.36 -17.55 8.35
C PHE A 184 7.31 -16.42 7.32
N PHE A 185 8.15 -15.39 7.46
CA PHE A 185 8.20 -14.30 6.48
C PHE A 185 8.50 -14.81 5.07
N ASN A 186 9.50 -15.69 4.93
CA ASN A 186 9.86 -16.27 3.63
C ASN A 186 8.69 -17.05 3.01
N TRP A 187 8.03 -17.90 3.80
CA TRP A 187 6.86 -18.66 3.34
C TRP A 187 5.68 -17.76 2.98
N TYR A 188 5.38 -16.78 3.83
CA TYR A 188 4.31 -15.81 3.62
C TYR A 188 4.51 -15.09 2.29
N TYR A 189 5.66 -14.47 2.06
CA TYR A 189 5.93 -13.74 0.82
C TYR A 189 5.96 -14.65 -0.41
N SER A 190 6.55 -15.85 -0.29
CA SER A 190 6.60 -16.80 -1.41
C SER A 190 5.21 -17.25 -1.84
N ILE A 191 4.34 -17.59 -0.87
CA ILE A 191 2.98 -18.07 -1.13
C ILE A 191 2.08 -16.93 -1.63
N SER A 192 2.16 -15.74 -1.03
CA SER A 192 1.39 -14.59 -1.52
C SER A 192 1.79 -14.24 -2.96
N THR A 193 3.08 -14.30 -3.30
CA THR A 193 3.55 -14.05 -4.67
C THR A 193 3.04 -15.11 -5.65
N ALA A 194 3.15 -16.39 -5.31
CA ALA A 194 2.63 -17.49 -6.13
C ALA A 194 1.11 -17.37 -6.32
N ALA A 195 0.37 -17.04 -5.27
CA ALA A 195 -1.07 -16.80 -5.30
C ALA A 195 -1.44 -15.66 -6.26
N THR A 196 -0.72 -14.54 -6.21
CA THR A 196 -0.94 -13.41 -7.14
C THR A 196 -0.64 -13.79 -8.59
N VAL A 197 0.42 -14.57 -8.86
CA VAL A 197 0.72 -15.06 -10.22
C VAL A 197 -0.41 -15.97 -10.74
N VAL A 198 -0.89 -16.91 -9.91
CA VAL A 198 -2.02 -17.78 -10.26
C VAL A 198 -3.28 -16.96 -10.54
N ALA A 199 -3.55 -15.93 -9.74
CA ALA A 199 -4.68 -15.04 -9.96
C ALA A 199 -4.57 -14.27 -11.29
N MET A 200 -3.44 -13.62 -11.56
CA MET A 200 -3.22 -12.81 -12.77
C MET A 200 -3.19 -13.63 -14.07
N THR A 201 -3.01 -14.95 -13.97
CA THR A 201 -2.96 -15.87 -15.12
C THR A 201 -4.21 -16.71 -15.21
N ALA A 202 -4.37 -17.72 -14.34
CA ALA A 202 -5.44 -18.70 -14.43
C ALA A 202 -6.82 -18.09 -14.17
N VAL A 203 -6.97 -17.24 -13.14
CA VAL A 203 -8.28 -16.63 -12.84
C VAL A 203 -8.67 -15.64 -13.94
N VAL A 204 -7.74 -14.80 -14.39
CA VAL A 204 -7.99 -13.86 -15.50
C VAL A 204 -8.35 -14.61 -16.79
N TYR A 205 -7.69 -15.73 -17.09
CA TYR A 205 -8.05 -16.58 -18.23
C TYR A 205 -9.47 -17.12 -18.13
N ILE A 206 -9.89 -17.57 -16.95
CA ILE A 206 -11.29 -18.02 -16.74
C ILE A 206 -12.27 -16.85 -16.94
N GLN A 207 -11.93 -15.65 -16.46
CA GLN A 207 -12.76 -14.46 -16.60
C GLN A 207 -12.96 -14.05 -18.07
N ASP A 208 -11.87 -14.01 -18.85
CA ASP A 208 -11.87 -13.51 -20.24
C ASP A 208 -12.33 -14.58 -21.25
N SER A 209 -11.85 -15.82 -21.10
CA SER A 209 -12.01 -16.86 -22.13
C SER A 209 -13.07 -17.90 -21.82
N VAL A 210 -13.51 -18.03 -20.56
CA VAL A 210 -14.52 -19.04 -20.16
C VAL A 210 -15.84 -18.38 -19.80
N SER A 211 -15.91 -17.67 -18.67
CA SER A 211 -17.09 -16.89 -18.28
C SER A 211 -16.83 -16.01 -17.05
N TRP A 212 -17.42 -14.82 -17.03
CA TRP A 212 -17.40 -13.91 -15.88
C TRP A 212 -17.99 -14.50 -14.59
N PRO A 213 -19.14 -15.21 -14.59
CA PRO A 213 -19.69 -15.81 -13.38
C PRO A 213 -18.73 -16.80 -12.71
N LEU A 214 -18.06 -17.67 -13.48
CA LEU A 214 -17.05 -18.57 -12.94
C LEU A 214 -15.80 -17.81 -12.50
N GLY A 215 -15.39 -16.82 -13.30
CA GLY A 215 -14.22 -15.99 -13.05
C GLY A 215 -14.28 -15.16 -11.76
N PHE A 216 -15.47 -14.81 -11.26
CA PHE A 216 -15.67 -14.23 -9.93
C PHE A 216 -16.14 -15.26 -8.88
N GLY A 217 -16.90 -16.27 -9.28
CA GLY A 217 -17.39 -17.31 -8.37
C GLY A 217 -16.30 -18.16 -7.74
N ILE A 218 -15.26 -18.54 -8.51
CA ILE A 218 -14.12 -19.31 -7.99
C ILE A 218 -13.36 -18.50 -6.93
N PRO A 219 -12.90 -17.26 -7.19
CA PRO A 219 -12.36 -16.36 -6.15
C PRO A 219 -13.23 -16.24 -4.90
N THR A 220 -14.55 -16.06 -5.07
CA THR A 220 -15.49 -15.95 -3.95
C THR A 220 -15.54 -17.22 -3.10
N ALA A 221 -15.53 -18.40 -3.74
CA ALA A 221 -15.47 -19.68 -3.03
C ALA A 221 -14.13 -19.89 -2.30
N LEU A 222 -13.02 -19.47 -2.89
CA LEU A 222 -11.70 -19.51 -2.25
C LEU A 222 -11.65 -18.62 -1.01
N MET A 223 -12.26 -17.44 -1.04
CA MET A 223 -12.36 -16.61 0.17
C MET A 223 -13.20 -17.26 1.27
N LEU A 224 -14.31 -17.92 0.92
CA LEU A 224 -15.07 -18.69 1.91
C LEU A 224 -14.19 -19.77 2.55
N LEU A 225 -13.40 -20.47 1.74
CA LEU A 225 -12.44 -21.46 2.22
C LEU A 225 -11.36 -20.83 3.11
N ALA A 226 -10.86 -19.64 2.76
CA ALA A 226 -9.91 -18.88 3.57
C ALA A 226 -10.48 -18.61 4.97
N ILE A 227 -11.73 -18.11 5.03
CA ILE A 227 -12.45 -17.86 6.29
C ILE A 227 -12.59 -19.14 7.11
N ILE A 228 -13.01 -20.25 6.48
CA ILE A 228 -13.16 -21.55 7.16
C ILE A 228 -11.84 -22.01 7.76
N LEU A 229 -10.74 -21.93 7.01
CA LEU A 229 -9.40 -22.29 7.49
C LEU A 229 -8.94 -21.38 8.62
N PHE A 230 -9.19 -20.07 8.50
CA PHE A 230 -8.87 -19.11 9.55
C PHE A 230 -9.56 -19.47 10.87
N PHE A 231 -10.87 -19.77 10.84
CA PHE A 231 -11.61 -20.18 12.03
C PHE A 231 -11.25 -21.58 12.53
N ALA A 232 -10.86 -22.52 11.66
CA ALA A 232 -10.41 -23.84 12.08
C ALA A 232 -9.18 -23.77 13.01
N GLY A 233 -8.32 -22.76 12.85
CA GLY A 233 -7.16 -22.50 13.70
C GLY A 233 -7.44 -21.79 15.03
N ILE A 234 -8.69 -21.39 15.33
CA ILE A 234 -9.01 -20.48 16.45
C ILE A 234 -8.52 -20.94 17.83
N ARG A 235 -8.48 -22.26 18.07
CA ARG A 235 -8.02 -22.84 19.34
C ARG A 235 -6.49 -22.75 19.51
N LEU A 236 -5.76 -22.53 18.42
CA LEU A 236 -4.31 -22.49 18.37
C LEU A 236 -3.75 -21.06 18.38
N TYR A 237 -4.61 -20.05 18.23
CA TYR A 237 -4.18 -18.66 18.15
C TYR A 237 -3.96 -18.00 19.51
N VAL A 238 -2.99 -17.09 19.52
CA VAL A 238 -2.76 -16.10 20.56
C VAL A 238 -3.37 -14.76 20.15
N PHE A 239 -4.06 -14.13 21.10
CA PHE A 239 -4.73 -12.85 20.93
C PHE A 239 -3.99 -11.79 21.72
N VAL A 240 -3.34 -10.86 21.00
CA VAL A 240 -2.64 -9.72 21.61
C VAL A 240 -3.65 -8.60 21.88
N PRO A 241 -3.70 -8.02 23.10
CA PRO A 241 -4.57 -6.90 23.40
C PRO A 241 -4.15 -5.62 22.63
N PRO A 242 -5.08 -4.68 22.39
CA PRO A 242 -4.77 -3.40 21.75
C PRO A 242 -3.85 -2.53 22.62
N ASP A 243 -2.77 -2.01 22.02
CA ASP A 243 -1.70 -1.26 22.72
C ASP A 243 -1.80 0.27 22.53
N GLY A 244 -2.92 0.75 21.97
CA GLY A 244 -3.19 2.16 21.69
C GLY A 244 -2.64 2.63 20.34
N SER A 245 -3.02 3.85 19.93
CA SER A 245 -2.75 4.38 18.60
C SER A 245 -1.47 5.23 18.52
N VAL A 246 -0.56 4.87 17.63
CA VAL A 246 0.63 5.66 17.25
C VAL A 246 0.25 7.09 16.81
N PHE A 247 -0.89 7.24 16.12
CA PHE A 247 -1.38 8.55 15.66
C PHE A 247 -1.67 9.50 16.81
N SER A 248 -2.17 8.97 17.94
CA SER A 248 -2.44 9.80 19.12
C SER A 248 -1.15 10.43 19.67
N GLY A 249 -0.04 9.69 19.66
CA GLY A 249 1.27 10.19 20.08
C GLY A 249 1.80 11.30 19.17
N VAL A 250 1.61 11.18 17.85
CA VAL A 250 1.99 12.22 16.89
C VAL A 250 1.18 13.50 17.11
N LEU A 251 -0.15 13.37 17.24
CA LEU A 251 -1.05 14.50 17.47
C LEU A 251 -0.78 15.21 18.80
N GLN A 252 -0.52 14.46 19.86
CA GLN A 252 -0.17 15.00 21.18
C GLN A 252 1.08 15.88 21.11
N ALA A 253 2.15 15.42 20.47
CA ALA A 253 3.39 16.18 20.33
C ALA A 253 3.19 17.47 19.54
N LEU A 254 2.43 17.43 18.43
CA LEU A 254 2.11 18.60 17.62
C LEU A 254 1.27 19.63 18.41
N VAL A 255 0.24 19.17 19.12
CA VAL A 255 -0.64 20.03 19.93
C VAL A 255 0.12 20.64 21.11
N ALA A 256 0.92 19.84 21.83
CA ALA A 256 1.73 20.31 22.95
C ALA A 256 2.77 21.36 22.49
N ALA A 257 3.45 21.12 21.36
CA ALA A 257 4.38 22.08 20.78
C ALA A 257 3.69 23.39 20.38
N PHE A 258 2.49 23.30 19.81
CA PHE A 258 1.70 24.48 19.44
C PHE A 258 1.22 25.28 20.65
N ARG A 259 0.75 24.60 21.72
CA ARG A 259 0.37 25.25 22.98
C ARG A 259 1.55 25.98 23.62
N LYS A 260 2.74 25.36 23.59
CA LYS A 260 3.97 25.89 24.16
C LYS A 260 4.77 26.78 23.18
N ARG A 261 4.19 27.19 22.05
CA ARG A 261 4.89 27.95 20.99
C ARG A 261 5.51 29.28 21.45
N LYS A 262 4.95 29.92 22.48
CA LYS A 262 5.45 31.18 23.04
C LYS A 262 6.61 31.02 24.02
N LEU A 263 6.88 29.79 24.50
CA LEU A 263 7.97 29.52 25.44
C LEU A 263 9.33 29.54 24.72
N ARG A 264 10.37 29.93 25.46
CA ARG A 264 11.76 29.89 24.99
C ARG A 264 12.35 28.52 25.29
N LEU A 265 13.15 28.00 24.34
CA LEU A 265 13.84 26.74 24.53
C LEU A 265 15.07 26.96 25.41
N PRO A 266 15.32 26.12 26.42
CA PRO A 266 16.60 26.07 27.10
C PRO A 266 17.69 25.58 26.13
N ALA A 267 18.91 26.14 26.26
CA ALA A 267 20.10 25.77 25.47
C ALA A 267 19.84 25.57 23.96
N PRO A 268 19.38 26.60 23.21
CA PRO A 268 18.85 26.41 21.85
C PRO A 268 19.85 25.89 20.81
N ASN A 269 21.15 25.94 21.11
CA ASN A 269 22.23 25.57 20.19
C ASN A 269 23.03 24.35 20.64
N ASP A 270 22.72 23.78 21.81
CA ASP A 270 23.42 22.60 22.34
C ASP A 270 22.39 21.50 22.60
N ALA A 271 22.41 20.47 21.74
CA ALA A 271 21.47 19.36 21.82
C ALA A 271 21.63 18.54 23.12
N VAL A 272 22.86 18.39 23.61
CA VAL A 272 23.17 17.56 24.78
C VAL A 272 22.70 18.26 26.04
N GLU A 273 23.03 19.54 26.18
CA GLU A 273 22.56 20.35 27.32
C GLU A 273 21.03 20.46 27.30
N GLN A 274 20.45 20.69 26.12
CA GLN A 274 19.00 20.77 25.95
C GLN A 274 18.27 19.47 26.35
N GLU A 275 18.82 18.30 26.02
CA GLU A 275 18.21 17.01 26.37
C GLU A 275 18.13 16.80 27.89
N THR A 276 19.13 17.28 28.65
CA THR A 276 19.13 17.16 30.12
C THR A 276 18.08 18.03 30.81
N LEU A 277 17.66 19.12 30.16
CA LEU A 277 16.72 20.10 30.69
C LEU A 277 15.26 19.82 30.28
N LEU A 278 15.04 18.92 29.32
CA LEU A 278 13.73 18.58 28.79
C LEU A 278 13.17 17.31 29.43
N TYR A 279 11.84 17.19 29.42
CA TYR A 279 11.16 16.03 29.95
C TYR A 279 11.52 14.74 29.20
N SER A 280 12.21 13.83 29.88
CA SER A 280 12.47 12.47 29.41
C SER A 280 11.81 11.48 30.35
N ASN A 281 10.92 10.65 29.80
CA ASN A 281 10.21 9.64 30.57
C ASN A 281 11.16 8.48 30.87
N HIS A 282 11.83 8.53 32.03
CA HIS A 282 12.76 7.50 32.49
C HIS A 282 12.06 6.18 32.89
N ALA A 283 10.73 6.16 32.97
CA ALA A 283 9.96 5.02 33.48
C ALA A 283 9.68 3.94 32.42
N ARG A 284 9.87 4.22 31.11
CA ARG A 284 9.74 3.19 30.06
C ARG A 284 11.09 2.48 29.86
N LYS A 285 11.57 1.78 30.89
CA LYS A 285 12.59 0.72 30.75
C LYS A 285 11.97 -0.48 30.02
N SER A 286 11.50 -0.27 28.79
CA SER A 286 11.30 -1.39 27.87
C SER A 286 12.66 -1.66 27.25
N THR A 287 13.20 -2.85 27.49
CA THR A 287 14.48 -3.37 26.97
C THR A 287 14.57 -3.40 25.44
N VAL A 288 13.57 -2.89 24.72
CA VAL A 288 13.36 -3.08 23.28
C VAL A 288 13.33 -1.76 22.50
N VAL A 289 13.28 -0.57 23.13
CA VAL A 289 13.20 0.71 22.40
C VAL A 289 14.52 1.46 22.47
N THR A 290 15.20 1.57 21.34
CA THR A 290 16.44 2.36 21.20
C THR A 290 16.15 3.85 21.46
N LYS A 291 16.84 4.46 22.44
CA LYS A 291 16.69 5.88 22.78
C LYS A 291 17.17 6.75 21.60
N LEU A 292 16.33 7.67 21.15
CA LEU A 292 16.68 8.61 20.07
C LEU A 292 17.37 9.84 20.68
N PRO A 293 18.57 10.22 20.19
CA PRO A 293 19.23 11.44 20.65
C PRO A 293 18.44 12.67 20.23
N LEU A 294 18.44 13.71 21.06
CA LEU A 294 17.79 14.97 20.71
C LEU A 294 18.48 15.60 19.48
N THR A 295 17.67 16.10 18.55
CA THR A 295 18.18 16.77 17.34
C THR A 295 17.74 18.23 17.25
N LEU A 296 18.59 19.09 16.66
CA LEU A 296 18.28 20.51 16.50
C LEU A 296 17.43 20.84 15.26
N GLN A 297 17.10 19.85 14.42
CA GLN A 297 16.12 20.05 13.35
C GLN A 297 14.69 20.10 13.91
N PHE A 298 13.85 20.96 13.31
CA PHE A 298 12.46 21.18 13.77
C PHE A 298 12.37 21.59 15.26
N ARG A 299 13.24 22.51 15.71
CA ARG A 299 13.36 22.96 17.12
C ARG A 299 12.02 23.32 17.78
N PHE A 300 11.04 23.80 17.02
CA PHE A 300 9.73 24.15 17.56
C PHE A 300 9.03 22.97 18.26
N LEU A 301 9.29 21.73 17.84
CA LEU A 301 8.74 20.53 18.50
C LEU A 301 9.35 20.28 19.88
N ASN A 302 10.60 20.66 20.12
CA ASN A 302 11.25 20.52 21.43
C ASN A 302 10.49 21.26 22.53
N LYS A 303 9.67 22.26 22.16
CA LYS A 303 8.84 23.02 23.11
C LYS A 303 7.80 22.14 23.79
N ALA A 304 7.39 21.02 23.19
CA ALA A 304 6.43 20.08 23.78
C ALA A 304 6.97 19.40 25.06
N ALA A 305 8.30 19.33 25.23
CA ALA A 305 8.95 18.70 26.40
C ALA A 305 9.36 19.71 27.49
N ILE A 306 9.03 21.01 27.34
CA ILE A 306 9.29 22.00 28.39
C ILE A 306 8.34 21.72 29.56
N VAL A 307 8.87 21.50 30.76
CA VAL A 307 8.06 21.29 31.97
C VAL A 307 7.51 22.63 32.46
N CYS A 308 6.19 22.69 32.70
CA CYS A 308 5.51 23.83 33.33
C CYS A 308 4.81 23.38 34.62
N GLU A 309 4.43 24.34 35.48
CA GLU A 309 3.71 24.04 36.72
C GLU A 309 2.39 23.28 36.43
N GLY A 310 2.16 22.18 37.14
CA GLY A 310 0.97 21.33 36.98
C GLY A 310 1.03 20.31 35.83
N ASP A 311 2.12 20.26 35.05
CA ASP A 311 2.27 19.29 33.95
C ASP A 311 2.76 17.90 34.41
N MET A 312 3.25 17.76 35.64
CA MET A 312 3.74 16.50 36.20
C MET A 312 2.90 16.05 37.40
N LYS A 313 2.62 14.75 37.47
CA LYS A 313 2.12 14.10 38.69
C LYS A 313 3.27 13.91 39.68
N GLU A 314 2.93 13.64 40.94
CA GLU A 314 3.90 13.36 42.01
C GLU A 314 4.85 12.19 41.66
N ASP A 315 4.38 11.24 40.84
CA ASP A 315 5.16 10.10 40.33
C ASP A 315 6.15 10.45 39.20
N GLY A 316 6.32 11.72 38.82
CA GLY A 316 7.18 12.15 37.71
C GLY A 316 6.66 11.82 36.30
N ARG A 317 5.41 11.34 36.19
CA ARG A 317 4.73 11.13 34.90
C ARG A 317 4.00 12.39 34.44
N SER A 318 3.86 12.54 33.12
CA SER A 318 3.02 13.59 32.54
C SER A 318 1.58 13.49 33.05
N ALA A 319 1.05 14.61 33.54
CA ALA A 319 -0.33 14.71 34.02
C ALA A 319 -1.34 14.71 32.85
N ASP A 320 -0.96 15.35 31.73
CA ASP A 320 -1.72 15.40 30.48
C ASP A 320 -0.78 15.21 29.28
N PRO A 321 -0.88 14.07 28.56
CA PRO A 321 -0.09 13.82 27.35
C PRO A 321 -0.25 14.87 26.25
N TRP A 322 -1.33 15.66 26.26
CA TRP A 322 -1.58 16.75 25.30
C TRP A 322 -0.94 18.09 25.71
N LYS A 323 -0.29 18.17 26.87
CA LYS A 323 0.46 19.35 27.35
C LYS A 323 1.95 19.08 27.49
N LEU A 324 2.33 17.89 27.93
CA LEU A 324 3.73 17.52 28.13
C LEU A 324 4.05 16.16 27.48
N CYS A 325 4.96 16.19 26.51
CA CYS A 325 5.44 15.01 25.77
C CYS A 325 6.90 14.74 26.08
N SER A 326 7.33 13.48 25.98
CA SER A 326 8.73 13.10 26.19
C SER A 326 9.63 13.47 25.01
N VAL A 327 10.92 13.69 25.25
CA VAL A 327 11.93 13.89 24.17
C VAL A 327 11.89 12.75 23.15
N GLN A 328 11.75 11.50 23.60
CA GLN A 328 11.62 10.33 22.74
C GLN A 328 10.45 10.47 21.75
N GLN A 329 9.25 10.80 22.25
CA GLN A 329 8.06 11.01 21.43
C GLN A 329 8.23 12.16 20.42
N ILE A 330 8.96 13.21 20.80
CA ILE A 330 9.26 14.35 19.92
C ILE A 330 10.20 13.93 18.78
N GLU A 331 11.27 13.21 19.08
CA GLU A 331 12.21 12.74 18.07
C GLU A 331 11.58 11.74 17.10
N GLU A 332 10.63 10.93 17.57
CA GLU A 332 9.83 10.06 16.72
C GLU A 332 9.01 10.86 15.70
N VAL A 333 8.36 11.95 16.12
CA VAL A 333 7.63 12.85 15.21
C VAL A 333 8.57 13.57 14.24
N LYS A 334 9.75 13.98 14.68
CA LYS A 334 10.76 14.56 13.79
C LYS A 334 11.21 13.57 12.72
N CYS A 335 11.38 12.29 13.06
CA CYS A 335 11.70 11.27 12.06
C CYS A 335 10.61 11.20 10.97
N LEU A 336 9.33 11.21 11.35
CA LEU A 336 8.22 11.26 10.39
C LEU A 336 8.27 12.50 9.50
N MET A 337 8.55 13.67 10.08
CA MET A 337 8.68 14.93 9.34
C MET A 337 9.84 14.93 8.35
N ARG A 338 10.97 14.27 8.68
CA ARG A 338 12.11 14.11 7.75
C ARG A 338 11.76 13.19 6.58
N ILE A 339 10.98 12.15 6.82
CA ILE A 339 10.60 11.16 5.81
C ILE A 339 9.52 11.71 4.86
N ALA A 340 8.64 12.59 5.34
CA ALA A 340 7.48 13.08 4.58
C ALA A 340 7.81 13.65 3.18
N PRO A 341 8.86 14.48 2.98
CA PRO A 341 9.21 14.98 1.64
C PRO A 341 9.63 13.87 0.67
N ILE A 342 10.40 12.89 1.16
CA ILE A 342 10.82 11.71 0.37
C ILE A 342 9.61 10.84 0.05
N TRP A 343 8.78 10.56 1.05
CA TRP A 343 7.53 9.81 0.88
C TRP A 343 6.63 10.44 -0.19
N ALA A 344 6.48 11.77 -0.18
CA ALA A 344 5.67 12.49 -1.16
C ALA A 344 6.19 12.31 -2.61
N SER A 345 7.51 12.23 -2.80
CA SER A 345 8.09 11.95 -4.12
C SER A 345 7.77 10.54 -4.64
N GLY A 346 7.52 9.59 -3.74
CA GLY A 346 7.08 8.24 -4.07
C GLY A 346 5.70 8.22 -4.73
N ILE A 347 4.81 9.15 -4.37
CA ILE A 347 3.46 9.26 -4.91
C ILE A 347 3.48 9.45 -6.43
N ILE A 348 4.28 10.38 -6.93
CA ILE A 348 4.37 10.67 -8.37
C ILE A 348 5.02 9.50 -9.12
N CYS A 349 6.03 8.86 -8.53
CA CYS A 349 6.64 7.67 -9.12
C CYS A 349 5.60 6.55 -9.33
N PHE A 350 4.73 6.31 -8.36
CA PHE A 350 3.69 5.28 -8.47
C PHE A 350 2.54 5.66 -9.42
N VAL A 351 2.41 6.93 -9.85
CA VAL A 351 1.43 7.27 -10.90
C VAL A 351 1.72 6.47 -12.18
N ALA A 352 2.99 6.40 -12.59
CA ALA A 352 3.40 5.62 -13.76
C ALA A 352 3.01 4.13 -13.62
N LEU A 353 3.18 3.57 -12.41
CA LEU A 353 2.76 2.20 -12.10
C LEU A 353 1.23 2.03 -12.21
N THR A 354 0.44 2.91 -11.60
CA THR A 354 -1.04 2.82 -11.63
C THR A 354 -1.61 2.89 -13.04
N GLN A 355 -1.00 3.70 -13.90
CA GLN A 355 -1.41 3.88 -15.29
C GLN A 355 -1.13 2.64 -16.12
N GLN A 356 -0.05 1.93 -15.81
CA GLN A 356 0.33 0.72 -16.52
C GLN A 356 -0.68 -0.42 -16.30
N TRP A 357 -1.23 -0.55 -15.10
CA TRP A 357 -2.27 -1.56 -14.82
C TRP A 357 -3.59 -1.31 -15.53
N THR A 358 -3.91 -0.04 -15.86
CA THR A 358 -5.19 0.33 -16.49
C THR A 358 -5.06 0.54 -18.00
N LEU A 359 -4.21 1.46 -18.43
CA LEU A 359 -4.06 1.80 -19.84
C LEU A 359 -3.44 0.66 -20.66
N ALA A 360 -2.52 -0.13 -20.11
CA ALA A 360 -1.95 -1.26 -20.87
C ALA A 360 -3.02 -2.33 -21.17
N ALA A 361 -3.97 -2.54 -20.26
CA ALA A 361 -5.11 -3.42 -20.51
C ALA A 361 -5.96 -2.88 -21.68
N LEU A 362 -6.28 -1.58 -21.71
CA LEU A 362 -7.00 -0.95 -22.82
C LEU A 362 -6.24 -1.02 -24.16
N GLN A 363 -4.94 -0.73 -24.14
CA GLN A 363 -4.09 -0.84 -25.34
C GLN A 363 -4.16 -2.27 -25.90
N SER A 364 -4.05 -3.26 -25.02
CA SER A 364 -4.04 -4.65 -25.42
C SER A 364 -5.38 -5.15 -25.99
N MET A 365 -6.50 -4.56 -25.59
CA MET A 365 -7.81 -4.83 -26.23
C MET A 365 -7.84 -4.43 -27.70
N LYS A 366 -7.01 -3.45 -28.11
CA LYS A 366 -6.89 -2.96 -29.49
C LYS A 366 -5.63 -3.46 -30.20
N MET A 367 -5.06 -4.57 -29.75
CA MET A 367 -3.86 -5.21 -30.32
C MET A 367 -4.11 -6.68 -30.59
N ASP A 368 -3.26 -7.29 -31.42
CA ASP A 368 -3.29 -8.74 -31.61
C ASP A 368 -2.71 -9.47 -30.38
N ARG A 369 -3.57 -10.22 -29.68
CA ARG A 369 -3.21 -10.94 -28.46
C ARG A 369 -2.84 -12.40 -28.71
N HIS A 370 -2.75 -12.86 -29.96
CA HIS A 370 -2.41 -14.24 -30.27
C HIS A 370 -0.94 -14.56 -29.96
N LEU A 371 -0.73 -15.65 -29.21
CA LEU A 371 0.57 -16.25 -28.97
C LEU A 371 0.59 -17.60 -29.70
N GLY A 372 0.98 -17.56 -30.98
CA GLY A 372 0.84 -18.69 -31.89
C GLY A 372 -0.58 -18.85 -32.44
N PRO A 373 -0.92 -20.00 -33.05
CA PRO A 373 -2.14 -20.14 -33.84
C PRO A 373 -3.43 -20.36 -33.02
N SER A 374 -3.35 -20.75 -31.74
CA SER A 374 -4.50 -21.24 -30.98
C SER A 374 -4.72 -20.58 -29.62
N PHE A 375 -3.78 -19.77 -29.12
CA PHE A 375 -3.86 -19.18 -27.79
C PHE A 375 -3.93 -17.66 -27.87
N GLN A 376 -4.91 -17.07 -27.20
CA GLN A 376 -5.07 -15.62 -27.08
C GLN A 376 -4.85 -15.20 -25.63
N ILE A 377 -3.91 -14.28 -25.40
CA ILE A 377 -3.59 -13.80 -24.05
C ILE A 377 -4.71 -12.88 -23.56
N PRO A 378 -5.26 -13.07 -22.35
CA PRO A 378 -6.22 -12.13 -21.77
C PRO A 378 -5.62 -10.72 -21.54
N PRO A 379 -6.37 -9.63 -21.73
CA PRO A 379 -5.85 -8.26 -21.62
C PRO A 379 -5.27 -7.97 -20.23
N GLY A 380 -6.00 -8.38 -19.18
CA GLY A 380 -5.58 -8.21 -17.78
C GLY A 380 -4.34 -9.03 -17.40
N SER A 381 -4.01 -10.09 -18.15
CA SER A 381 -2.86 -10.95 -17.84
C SER A 381 -1.52 -10.35 -18.26
N LEU A 382 -1.49 -9.32 -19.11
CA LEU A 382 -0.23 -8.69 -19.55
C LEU A 382 0.54 -8.03 -18.40
N GLY A 383 -0.14 -7.62 -17.33
CA GLY A 383 0.51 -7.17 -16.10
C GLY A 383 1.47 -8.20 -15.48
N THR A 384 1.26 -9.50 -15.77
CA THR A 384 2.16 -10.58 -15.35
C THR A 384 3.58 -10.40 -15.88
N ILE A 385 3.79 -9.75 -17.04
CA ILE A 385 5.13 -9.45 -17.56
C ILE A 385 5.90 -8.55 -16.60
N CYS A 386 5.24 -7.55 -16.01
CA CYS A 386 5.83 -6.68 -15.01
C CYS A 386 6.24 -7.47 -13.76
N LEU A 387 5.38 -8.37 -13.27
CA LEU A 387 5.66 -9.23 -12.12
C LEU A 387 6.82 -10.19 -12.39
N MET A 388 6.88 -10.82 -13.57
CA MET A 388 8.00 -11.68 -13.96
C MET A 388 9.31 -10.89 -14.03
N ALA A 389 9.29 -9.66 -14.56
CA ALA A 389 10.47 -8.81 -14.57
C ALA A 389 10.97 -8.51 -13.16
N ILE A 390 10.09 -8.25 -12.19
CA ILE A 390 10.46 -8.07 -10.77
C ILE A 390 11.12 -9.35 -10.22
N VAL A 391 10.47 -10.50 -10.39
CA VAL A 391 10.95 -11.79 -9.86
C VAL A 391 12.30 -12.19 -10.46
N LEU A 392 12.53 -11.91 -11.74
CA LEU A 392 13.80 -12.17 -12.42
C LEU A 392 14.88 -11.14 -12.03
N PHE A 393 14.50 -9.88 -11.81
CA PHE A 393 15.44 -8.81 -11.52
C PHE A 393 15.96 -8.84 -10.08
N ILE A 394 15.16 -9.25 -9.09
CA ILE A 394 15.60 -9.27 -7.68
C ILE A 394 16.86 -10.14 -7.48
N PRO A 395 16.91 -11.42 -7.92
CA PRO A 395 18.11 -12.24 -7.82
C PRO A 395 19.30 -11.65 -8.59
N LEU A 396 19.04 -11.07 -9.77
CA LEU A 396 20.07 -10.38 -10.56
C LEU A 396 20.67 -9.19 -9.78
N TYR A 397 19.83 -8.42 -9.11
CA TYR A 397 20.25 -7.29 -8.30
C TYR A 397 21.09 -7.77 -7.11
N ASP A 398 20.60 -8.73 -6.33
CA ASP A 398 21.26 -9.18 -5.10
C ASP A 398 22.56 -9.95 -5.36
N GLN A 399 22.63 -10.77 -6.41
CA GLN A 399 23.78 -11.65 -6.68
C GLN A 399 24.84 -11.02 -7.58
N ILE A 400 24.47 -10.06 -8.44
CA ILE A 400 25.39 -9.48 -9.42
C ILE A 400 25.60 -7.99 -9.18
N LEU A 401 24.51 -7.21 -9.12
CA LEU A 401 24.64 -5.75 -9.01
C LEU A 401 25.15 -5.31 -7.63
N VAL A 402 24.68 -5.92 -6.54
CA VAL A 402 25.13 -5.56 -5.19
C VAL A 402 26.62 -5.86 -5.00
N PRO A 403 27.17 -7.06 -5.26
CA PRO A 403 28.60 -7.31 -5.10
C PRO A 403 29.47 -6.43 -5.99
N MET A 404 29.04 -6.18 -7.24
CA MET A 404 29.74 -5.29 -8.16
C MET A 404 29.75 -3.86 -7.64
N ALA A 405 28.60 -3.33 -7.21
CA ALA A 405 28.49 -1.99 -6.66
C ALA A 405 29.29 -1.86 -5.37
N THR A 406 29.23 -2.82 -4.45
CA THR A 406 30.02 -2.83 -3.21
C THR A 406 31.52 -2.82 -3.48
N SER A 407 31.98 -3.53 -4.52
CA SER A 407 33.40 -3.49 -4.92
C SER A 407 33.87 -2.10 -5.38
N ILE A 408 32.95 -1.26 -5.86
CA ILE A 408 33.24 0.10 -6.37
C ILE A 408 33.01 1.16 -5.28
N THR A 409 31.90 1.08 -4.56
CA THR A 409 31.44 2.12 -3.61
C THR A 409 31.95 1.90 -2.19
N GLY A 410 32.33 0.67 -1.84
CA GLY A 410 32.67 0.29 -0.47
C GLY A 410 31.47 0.26 0.50
N VAL A 411 30.24 0.43 0.01
CA VAL A 411 29.02 0.40 0.84
C VAL A 411 28.47 -1.02 0.92
N GLU A 412 28.12 -1.50 2.12
CA GLU A 412 27.64 -2.89 2.35
C GLU A 412 26.43 -3.27 1.50
N GLY A 413 25.55 -2.32 1.14
CA GLY A 413 24.39 -2.53 0.26
C GLY A 413 24.63 -2.23 -1.22
N GLY A 414 25.87 -1.95 -1.62
CA GLY A 414 26.27 -1.55 -2.97
C GLY A 414 25.96 -0.09 -3.29
N ILE A 415 24.71 0.34 -3.13
CA ILE A 415 24.27 1.73 -3.28
C ILE A 415 23.41 2.16 -2.08
N THR A 416 23.28 3.47 -1.86
CA THR A 416 22.40 3.95 -0.77
C THR A 416 20.93 3.70 -1.09
N LEU A 417 20.08 3.61 -0.07
CA LEU A 417 18.64 3.40 -0.27
C LEU A 417 17.98 4.54 -1.07
N LEU A 418 18.48 5.78 -0.93
CA LEU A 418 17.99 6.92 -1.70
C LEU A 418 18.47 6.85 -3.16
N GLN A 419 19.70 6.42 -3.42
CA GLN A 419 20.18 6.16 -4.78
C GLN A 419 19.37 5.05 -5.45
N ARG A 420 19.07 3.97 -4.72
CA ARG A 420 18.22 2.86 -5.20
C ARG A 420 16.82 3.37 -5.60
N GLN A 421 16.20 4.21 -4.77
CA GLN A 421 14.90 4.82 -5.08
C GLN A 421 14.97 5.75 -6.31
N GLY A 422 16.01 6.60 -6.39
CA GLY A 422 16.22 7.52 -7.51
C GLY A 422 16.46 6.80 -8.84
N ALA A 423 17.22 5.71 -8.83
CA ALA A 423 17.41 4.85 -10.00
C ALA A 423 16.08 4.28 -10.51
N GLY A 424 15.23 3.80 -9.60
CA GLY A 424 13.89 3.33 -9.96
C GLY A 424 13.01 4.43 -10.57
N MET A 425 13.07 5.67 -10.06
CA MET A 425 12.35 6.81 -10.65
C MET A 425 12.85 7.13 -12.07
N ALA A 426 14.17 7.09 -12.30
CA ALA A 426 14.74 7.31 -13.63
C ALA A 426 14.31 6.23 -14.63
N ILE A 427 14.30 4.97 -14.22
CA ILE A 427 13.84 3.84 -15.06
C ILE A 427 12.33 3.94 -15.34
N ALA A 428 11.53 4.39 -14.36
CA ALA A 428 10.09 4.63 -14.56
C ALA A 428 9.84 5.70 -15.63
N ILE A 429 10.63 6.78 -15.66
CA ILE A 429 10.57 7.81 -16.71
C ILE A 429 10.87 7.19 -18.08
N MET A 430 11.94 6.40 -18.17
CA MET A 430 12.30 5.71 -19.41
C MET A 430 11.19 4.74 -19.87
N SER A 431 10.55 4.03 -18.94
CA SER A 431 9.40 3.17 -19.24
C SER A 431 8.24 3.95 -19.86
N MET A 432 7.90 5.13 -19.32
CA MET A 432 6.85 5.98 -19.88
C MET A 432 7.20 6.56 -21.26
N VAL A 433 8.47 6.89 -21.51
CA VAL A 433 8.92 7.29 -22.85
C VAL A 433 8.76 6.14 -23.85
N VAL A 434 9.19 4.93 -23.48
CA VAL A 434 9.00 3.73 -24.30
C VAL A 434 7.52 3.47 -24.54
N ALA A 435 6.66 3.65 -23.54
CA ALA A 435 5.22 3.49 -23.69
C ALA A 435 4.61 4.49 -24.68
N GLY A 436 5.05 5.75 -24.65
CA GLY A 436 4.64 6.75 -25.64
C GLY A 436 5.06 6.39 -27.06
N LEU A 437 6.27 5.83 -27.25
CA LEU A 437 6.76 5.40 -28.56
C LEU A 437 5.99 4.19 -29.10
N VAL A 438 5.74 3.20 -28.24
CA VAL A 438 4.96 2.00 -28.59
C VAL A 438 3.53 2.38 -28.93
N GLU A 439 2.91 3.27 -28.14
CA GLU A 439 1.54 3.72 -28.39
C GLU A 439 1.40 4.45 -29.72
N LYS A 440 2.35 5.35 -30.03
CA LYS A 440 2.38 6.02 -31.34
C LYS A 440 2.40 5.00 -32.47
N LYS A 441 3.28 3.99 -32.39
CA LYS A 441 3.37 2.93 -33.39
C LYS A 441 2.09 2.09 -33.48
N ARG A 442 1.50 1.72 -32.34
CA ARG A 442 0.25 0.95 -32.25
C ARG A 442 -0.90 1.70 -32.94
N ARG A 443 -1.04 2.99 -32.61
CA ARG A 443 -2.08 3.88 -33.15
C ARG A 443 -1.91 4.11 -34.65
N ASP A 444 -0.71 4.43 -35.11
CA ASP A 444 -0.45 4.63 -36.55
C ASP A 444 -0.76 3.35 -37.35
N SER A 445 -0.42 2.19 -36.80
CA SER A 445 -0.78 0.89 -37.36
C SER A 445 -2.30 0.64 -37.36
N ALA A 446 -3.01 1.02 -36.29
CA ALA A 446 -4.47 0.89 -36.21
C ALA A 446 -5.21 1.78 -37.23
N LEU A 447 -4.71 3.00 -37.46
CA LEU A 447 -5.30 3.92 -38.42
C LEU A 447 -5.03 3.50 -39.88
N ALA A 448 -3.88 2.90 -40.15
CA ALA A 448 -3.50 2.47 -41.50
C ALA A 448 -4.01 1.08 -41.88
N HIS A 449 -4.05 0.14 -40.93
CA HIS A 449 -4.30 -1.29 -41.17
C HIS A 449 -5.29 -1.90 -40.18
N GLY A 450 -6.09 -1.08 -39.49
CA GLY A 450 -7.04 -1.56 -38.49
C GLY A 450 -8.11 -2.46 -39.07
N GLY A 451 -8.47 -3.52 -38.33
CA GLY A 451 -9.65 -4.33 -38.63
C GLY A 451 -10.96 -3.54 -38.48
N ALA A 452 -12.11 -4.16 -38.79
CA ALA A 452 -13.43 -3.53 -38.65
C ALA A 452 -13.72 -3.00 -37.23
N ASP A 453 -13.13 -3.64 -36.21
CA ASP A 453 -13.24 -3.24 -34.80
C ASP A 453 -12.17 -2.22 -34.35
N GLY A 454 -11.36 -1.71 -35.29
CA GLY A 454 -10.23 -0.82 -35.02
C GLY A 454 -9.06 -1.51 -34.30
N THR A 455 -8.98 -2.84 -34.37
CA THR A 455 -7.86 -3.61 -33.79
C THR A 455 -6.61 -3.46 -34.65
N SER A 456 -5.50 -3.10 -34.01
CA SER A 456 -4.19 -3.01 -34.69
C SER A 456 -3.63 -4.42 -34.91
N PRO A 457 -3.06 -4.73 -36.09
CA PRO A 457 -2.36 -6.01 -36.32
C PRO A 457 -1.05 -6.14 -35.52
N LEU A 458 -0.66 -5.10 -34.77
CA LEU A 458 0.51 -5.12 -33.93
C LEU A 458 0.30 -6.09 -32.74
N SER A 459 1.22 -7.03 -32.56
CA SER A 459 1.18 -7.96 -31.41
C SER A 459 1.24 -7.21 -30.07
N ALA A 460 0.44 -7.66 -29.10
CA ALA A 460 0.42 -7.17 -27.73
C ALA A 460 1.78 -7.30 -27.01
N MET A 461 2.67 -8.18 -27.49
CA MET A 461 4.04 -8.31 -26.98
C MET A 461 4.90 -7.06 -27.20
N TRP A 462 4.48 -6.12 -28.05
CA TRP A 462 5.10 -4.80 -28.13
C TRP A 462 4.94 -3.97 -26.84
N LEU A 463 4.03 -4.33 -25.94
CA LEU A 463 3.92 -3.75 -24.60
C LEU A 463 4.94 -4.35 -23.61
N ALA A 464 5.63 -5.45 -23.95
CA ALA A 464 6.59 -6.08 -23.06
C ALA A 464 7.76 -5.16 -22.65
N PRO A 465 8.39 -4.35 -23.53
CA PRO A 465 9.50 -3.48 -23.13
C PRO A 465 9.15 -2.49 -22.03
N GLN A 466 8.00 -1.80 -22.13
CA GLN A 466 7.52 -0.89 -21.08
C GLN A 466 7.17 -1.65 -19.79
N LEU A 467 6.62 -2.87 -19.88
CA LEU A 467 6.28 -3.70 -18.72
C LEU A 467 7.51 -4.23 -18.00
N CYS A 468 8.53 -4.66 -18.74
CA CYS A 468 9.80 -5.08 -18.16
C CYS A 468 10.54 -3.90 -17.48
N LEU A 469 10.63 -2.74 -18.15
CA LEU A 469 11.24 -1.55 -17.55
C LEU A 469 10.50 -1.09 -16.30
N MET A 470 9.16 -1.14 -16.31
CA MET A 470 8.36 -0.81 -15.13
C MET A 470 8.61 -1.80 -13.98
N GLY A 471 8.70 -3.10 -14.27
CA GLY A 471 9.02 -4.10 -13.25
C GLY A 471 10.40 -3.88 -12.63
N VAL A 472 11.41 -3.55 -13.43
CA VAL A 472 12.74 -3.17 -12.92
C VAL A 472 12.66 -1.89 -12.09
N ALA A 473 11.94 -0.87 -12.56
CA ALA A 473 11.73 0.37 -11.82
C ALA A 473 11.08 0.13 -10.45
N GLU A 474 10.09 -0.76 -10.38
CA GLU A 474 9.40 -1.15 -9.15
C GLU A 474 10.35 -1.91 -8.20
N ALA A 475 11.15 -2.85 -8.70
CA ALA A 475 12.13 -3.58 -7.90
C ALA A 475 13.22 -2.67 -7.29
N PHE A 476 13.56 -1.57 -7.95
CA PHE A 476 14.42 -0.53 -7.39
C PHE A 476 13.66 0.36 -6.39
N ASN A 477 12.55 0.96 -6.82
CA ASN A 477 11.88 2.02 -6.07
C ASN A 477 11.02 1.49 -4.92
N ALA A 478 10.14 0.52 -5.17
CA ALA A 478 9.21 0.00 -4.15
C ALA A 478 9.96 -0.73 -3.04
N VAL A 479 10.87 -1.64 -3.40
CA VAL A 479 11.72 -2.35 -2.43
C VAL A 479 12.59 -1.36 -1.66
N GLY A 480 13.20 -0.39 -2.37
CA GLY A 480 14.00 0.67 -1.74
C GLY A 480 13.20 1.56 -0.79
N GLN A 481 11.92 1.84 -1.07
CA GLN A 481 11.03 2.58 -0.16
C GLN A 481 10.68 1.75 1.07
N VAL A 482 10.28 0.50 0.91
CA VAL A 482 9.93 -0.38 2.04
C VAL A 482 11.12 -0.56 2.98
N GLU A 483 12.31 -0.82 2.42
CA GLU A 483 13.53 -0.94 3.21
C GLU A 483 13.92 0.38 3.89
N PHE A 484 13.78 1.50 3.19
CA PHE A 484 14.02 2.83 3.76
C PHE A 484 13.07 3.13 4.92
N TYR A 485 11.77 2.89 4.78
CA TYR A 485 10.83 3.09 5.88
C TYR A 485 11.15 2.18 7.07
N ASN A 486 11.47 0.91 6.84
CA ASN A 486 11.82 0.00 7.92
C ASN A 486 13.07 0.43 8.70
N ARG A 487 14.10 0.98 8.02
CA ARG A 487 15.32 1.46 8.69
C ARG A 487 15.14 2.81 9.37
N GLN A 488 14.35 3.70 8.77
CA GLN A 488 14.23 5.10 9.22
C GLN A 488 13.11 5.32 10.25
N PHE A 489 12.12 4.42 10.34
CA PHE A 489 11.09 4.51 11.35
C PHE A 489 11.60 4.07 12.74
N PRO A 490 11.06 4.64 13.84
CA PRO A 490 11.22 4.08 15.18
C PRO A 490 10.70 2.63 15.27
N GLU A 491 11.30 1.81 16.13
CA GLU A 491 11.02 0.36 16.21
C GLU A 491 9.54 0.06 16.53
N HIS A 492 8.91 0.87 17.37
CA HIS A 492 7.49 0.71 17.74
C HIS A 492 6.51 1.28 16.69
N MET A 493 6.99 1.94 15.63
CA MET A 493 6.16 2.52 14.55
C MET A 493 6.29 1.76 13.22
N GLN A 494 6.80 0.52 13.22
CA GLN A 494 6.97 -0.27 11.98
C GLN A 494 5.64 -0.55 11.25
N THR A 495 4.51 -0.64 11.94
CA THR A 495 3.18 -0.76 11.33
C THR A 495 2.79 0.49 10.54
N LEU A 496 3.18 1.68 11.02
CA LEU A 496 3.00 2.95 10.32
C LEU A 496 3.90 3.02 9.07
N ALA A 497 5.13 2.49 9.15
CA ALA A 497 6.06 2.39 8.03
C ALA A 497 5.47 1.59 6.85
N GLY A 498 4.90 0.42 7.14
CA GLY A 498 4.20 -0.40 6.13
C GLY A 498 2.94 0.27 5.58
N SER A 499 2.20 1.00 6.42
CA SER A 499 1.00 1.74 6.00
C SER A 499 1.31 2.88 5.03
N LEU A 500 2.45 3.58 5.20
CA LEU A 500 2.84 4.68 4.33
C LEU A 500 3.07 4.26 2.89
N PHE A 501 3.58 3.05 2.66
CA PHE A 501 3.71 2.50 1.31
C PHE A 501 2.34 2.41 0.62
N HIS A 502 1.33 1.88 1.32
CA HIS A 502 -0.04 1.85 0.81
C HIS A 502 -0.64 3.25 0.65
N CYS A 503 -0.34 4.20 1.56
CA CYS A 503 -0.74 5.59 1.38
C CYS A 503 -0.12 6.23 0.12
N SER A 504 1.12 5.87 -0.25
CA SER A 504 1.74 6.32 -1.50
C SER A 504 0.98 5.80 -2.72
N LEU A 505 0.62 4.51 -2.74
CA LEU A 505 -0.22 3.93 -3.80
C LEU A 505 -1.61 4.59 -3.84
N ALA A 506 -2.18 4.91 -2.68
CA ALA A 506 -3.47 5.60 -2.60
C ALA A 506 -3.40 6.99 -3.23
N GLY A 507 -2.41 7.79 -2.82
CA GLY A 507 -2.15 9.11 -3.39
C GLY A 507 -1.90 9.04 -4.89
N ALA A 508 -1.13 8.04 -5.35
CA ALA A 508 -0.84 7.84 -6.76
C ALA A 508 -2.10 7.53 -7.57
N SER A 509 -2.97 6.69 -7.04
CA SER A 509 -4.24 6.32 -7.70
C SER A 509 -5.20 7.51 -7.79
N TYR A 510 -5.31 8.33 -6.74
CA TYR A 510 -6.12 9.55 -6.78
C TYR A 510 -5.53 10.61 -7.72
N LEU A 511 -4.20 10.80 -7.70
CA LEU A 511 -3.51 11.71 -8.61
C LEU A 511 -3.67 11.25 -10.07
N SER A 512 -3.60 9.95 -10.31
CA SER A 512 -3.85 9.31 -11.60
C SER A 512 -5.27 9.61 -12.12
N SER A 513 -6.30 9.45 -11.29
CA SER A 513 -7.68 9.86 -11.62
C SER A 513 -7.80 11.36 -11.91
N PHE A 514 -7.14 12.20 -11.10
CA PHE A 514 -7.13 13.64 -11.30
C PHE A 514 -6.47 14.01 -12.64
N LEU A 515 -5.33 13.41 -12.98
CA LEU A 515 -4.64 13.64 -14.25
C LEU A 515 -5.50 13.24 -15.45
N ILE A 516 -6.20 12.10 -15.39
CA ILE A 516 -7.15 11.70 -16.44
C ILE A 516 -8.22 12.80 -16.63
N ALA A 517 -8.86 13.23 -15.55
CA ALA A 517 -9.91 14.26 -15.61
C ALA A 517 -9.36 15.62 -16.12
N PHE A 518 -8.18 16.02 -15.64
CA PHE A 518 -7.53 17.26 -16.02
C PHE A 518 -7.16 17.29 -17.51
N VAL A 519 -6.56 16.21 -18.02
CA VAL A 519 -6.18 16.09 -19.43
C VAL A 519 -7.41 16.09 -20.32
N ARG A 520 -8.46 15.35 -19.96
CA ARG A 520 -9.73 15.37 -20.72
C ARG A 520 -10.33 16.76 -20.81
N LYS A 521 -10.40 17.48 -19.70
CA LYS A 521 -10.94 18.85 -19.65
C LYS A 521 -10.07 19.86 -20.40
N SER A 522 -8.75 19.72 -20.33
CA SER A 522 -7.81 20.70 -20.90
C SER A 522 -7.54 20.48 -22.38
N THR A 523 -7.68 19.25 -22.88
CA THR A 523 -7.36 18.89 -24.28
C THR A 523 -8.58 18.67 -25.15
N GLY A 524 -9.77 18.47 -24.56
CA GLY A 524 -11.04 18.41 -25.30
C GLY A 524 -11.50 19.79 -25.74
N GLY A 525 -11.20 20.18 -26.99
CA GLY A 525 -11.74 21.38 -27.61
C GLY A 525 -13.21 21.22 -28.05
N PRO A 526 -13.91 22.31 -28.44
CA PRO A 526 -15.27 22.23 -28.98
C PRO A 526 -15.28 21.36 -30.25
N GLY A 527 -15.75 20.12 -30.13
CA GLY A 527 -15.83 19.15 -31.24
C GLY A 527 -14.52 18.39 -31.56
N GLY A 528 -13.45 18.57 -30.79
CA GLY A 528 -12.18 17.87 -30.98
C GLY A 528 -11.98 16.71 -30.00
N ALA A 529 -11.32 15.64 -30.44
CA ALA A 529 -10.96 14.52 -29.57
C ALA A 529 -9.92 14.93 -28.51
N SER A 530 -10.13 14.48 -27.28
CA SER A 530 -9.19 14.65 -26.16
C SER A 530 -7.98 13.72 -26.33
N TRP A 531 -6.85 14.03 -25.68
CA TRP A 531 -5.71 13.08 -25.63
C TRP A 531 -6.14 11.74 -25.02
N LEU A 532 -7.02 11.78 -24.04
CA LEU A 532 -7.68 10.62 -23.45
C LEU A 532 -9.14 10.58 -23.92
N ASP A 533 -9.36 9.95 -25.05
CA ASP A 533 -10.71 9.69 -25.58
C ASP A 533 -11.18 8.29 -25.13
N ASP A 534 -12.48 8.03 -25.22
CA ASP A 534 -13.04 6.73 -24.87
C ASP A 534 -12.72 5.67 -25.94
N ASP A 535 -12.38 6.09 -27.17
CA ASP A 535 -11.66 5.26 -28.14
C ASP A 535 -10.17 5.63 -28.19
N ILE A 536 -9.33 4.70 -27.75
CA ILE A 536 -7.87 4.85 -27.72
C ILE A 536 -7.25 5.07 -29.10
N ASN A 537 -7.91 4.68 -30.20
CA ASN A 537 -7.41 4.95 -31.55
C ASN A 537 -7.62 6.40 -31.97
N VAL A 538 -8.68 7.03 -31.47
CA VAL A 538 -9.00 8.44 -31.71
C VAL A 538 -8.11 9.33 -30.83
N GLY A 539 -7.97 8.94 -29.56
CA GLY A 539 -7.14 9.63 -28.58
C GLY A 539 -5.64 9.66 -28.92
N ARG A 540 -4.91 10.48 -28.14
CA ARG A 540 -3.46 10.63 -28.17
C ARG A 540 -2.86 10.20 -26.83
N VAL A 541 -2.98 8.92 -26.53
CA VAL A 541 -2.44 8.32 -25.29
C VAL A 541 -0.91 8.41 -25.24
N ASP A 542 -0.26 8.48 -26.40
CA ASP A 542 1.17 8.79 -26.50
C ASP A 542 1.54 10.10 -25.79
N TYR A 543 0.78 11.17 -26.00
CA TYR A 543 0.99 12.46 -25.31
C TYR A 543 0.75 12.37 -23.81
N TYR A 544 -0.19 11.52 -23.38
CA TYR A 544 -0.42 11.29 -21.96
C TYR A 544 0.76 10.57 -21.29
N TYR A 545 1.36 9.58 -21.95
CA TYR A 545 2.59 8.95 -21.43
C TYR A 545 3.77 9.94 -21.37
N TYR A 546 3.95 10.79 -22.37
CA TYR A 546 4.99 11.84 -22.32
C TYR A 546 4.73 12.87 -21.21
N LEU A 547 3.46 13.21 -20.92
CA LEU A 547 3.12 14.06 -19.79
C LEU A 547 3.53 13.42 -18.45
N ILE A 548 3.25 12.13 -18.26
CA ILE A 548 3.67 11.40 -17.05
C ILE A 548 5.20 11.35 -16.97
N ALA A 549 5.90 11.12 -18.09
CA ALA A 549 7.35 11.16 -18.13
C ALA A 549 7.91 12.53 -17.70
N ALA A 550 7.33 13.63 -18.21
CA ALA A 550 7.72 14.99 -17.83
C ALA A 550 7.46 15.29 -16.34
N LEU A 551 6.32 14.86 -15.81
CA LEU A 551 6.03 14.93 -14.37
C LEU A 551 7.04 14.10 -13.56
N GLY A 552 7.43 12.93 -14.06
CA GLY A 552 8.46 12.07 -13.49
C GLY A 552 9.82 12.76 -13.42
N VAL A 553 10.23 13.48 -14.48
CA VAL A 553 11.47 14.28 -14.47
C VAL A 553 11.41 15.37 -13.40
N GLY A 554 10.31 16.12 -13.32
CA GLY A 554 10.11 17.12 -12.27
C GLY A 554 10.18 16.51 -10.86
N ASN A 555 9.58 15.33 -10.68
CA ASN A 555 9.63 14.59 -9.42
C ASN A 555 11.03 14.08 -9.08
N LEU A 556 11.81 13.63 -10.06
CA LEU A 556 13.19 13.19 -9.85
C LEU A 556 14.06 14.37 -9.39
N LEU A 557 13.90 15.56 -9.97
CA LEU A 557 14.58 16.78 -9.52
C LEU A 557 14.21 17.12 -8.07
N TYR A 558 12.90 17.10 -7.74
CA TYR A 558 12.41 17.29 -6.38
C TYR A 558 12.98 16.26 -5.41
N PHE A 559 12.97 14.98 -5.78
CA PHE A 559 13.53 13.89 -4.99
C PHE A 559 15.02 14.09 -4.72
N MET A 560 15.80 14.51 -5.71
CA MET A 560 17.24 14.77 -5.52
C MET A 560 17.48 15.89 -4.50
N VAL A 561 16.68 16.97 -4.53
CA VAL A 561 16.75 18.04 -3.53
C VAL A 561 16.40 17.51 -2.14
N CYS A 562 15.31 16.74 -2.01
CA CYS A 562 14.90 16.17 -0.73
C CYS A 562 15.93 15.15 -0.19
N ALA A 563 16.49 14.31 -1.06
CA ALA A 563 17.50 13.34 -0.72
C ALA A 563 18.80 14.01 -0.24
N HIS A 564 19.19 15.12 -0.86
CA HIS A 564 20.36 15.90 -0.45
C HIS A 564 20.17 16.56 0.92
N LEU A 565 18.94 16.98 1.25
CA LEU A 565 18.61 17.60 2.55
C LEU A 565 18.31 16.57 3.65
N TYR A 566 18.19 15.28 3.31
CA TYR A 566 17.78 14.25 4.25
C TYR A 566 18.93 13.84 5.16
N ARG A 567 18.63 13.73 6.47
CA ARG A 567 19.55 13.20 7.47
C ARG A 567 19.05 11.86 7.99
N TYR A 568 19.91 10.86 7.94
CA TYR A 568 19.61 9.51 8.40
C TYR A 568 19.36 9.48 9.92
N LYS A 569 18.47 8.58 10.34
CA LYS A 569 18.20 8.31 11.76
C LYS A 569 19.44 7.70 12.42
N GLY A 570 19.84 8.24 13.57
CA GLY A 570 20.91 7.69 14.41
C GLY A 570 22.31 8.24 14.14
N THR A 571 22.48 9.14 13.16
CA THR A 571 23.77 9.81 12.93
C THR A 571 23.96 10.90 14.00
N PRO A 572 25.00 10.82 14.86
CA PRO A 572 25.30 11.90 15.79
C PRO A 572 25.71 13.15 15.01
N GLU A 573 25.31 14.35 15.48
CA GLU A 573 25.64 15.65 14.85
C GLU A 573 27.17 15.93 14.77
N LEU A 574 28.02 15.05 15.31
CA LEU A 574 29.48 15.16 15.38
C LEU A 574 30.26 14.51 14.22
N GLU A 575 29.60 13.88 13.23
CA GLU A 575 30.28 13.40 12.01
C GLU A 575 30.17 14.34 10.80
N ASP A 576 29.47 15.47 10.92
CA ASP A 576 29.42 16.53 9.91
C ASP A 576 30.57 17.55 10.07
N VAL A 577 31.84 17.12 9.89
CA VAL A 577 32.94 18.05 9.48
C VAL A 577 33.90 17.45 8.44
N CYS A 578 34.07 16.13 8.32
CA CYS A 578 34.99 15.61 7.30
C CYS A 578 34.74 14.13 7.00
N LYS A 579 34.00 13.80 5.92
CA LYS A 579 34.49 12.80 4.91
C LYS A 579 33.64 12.54 3.66
N ASP A 580 32.36 12.90 3.56
CA ASP A 580 31.55 12.38 2.42
C ASP A 580 31.22 13.39 1.30
N ILE A 581 32.08 14.38 1.03
CA ILE A 581 31.94 15.30 -0.13
C ILE A 581 33.06 15.12 -1.18
N LYS A 582 33.83 14.01 -1.13
CA LYS A 582 34.89 13.75 -2.12
C LYS A 582 34.92 12.36 -2.77
N ALA A 583 33.92 11.51 -2.55
CA ALA A 583 33.78 10.30 -3.33
C ALA A 583 32.59 10.43 -4.30
N VAL A 584 32.92 10.66 -5.57
CA VAL A 584 32.04 10.56 -6.74
C VAL A 584 31.14 11.79 -6.99
N PHE A 585 31.77 12.89 -7.39
CA PHE A 585 31.32 13.59 -8.59
C PHE A 585 32.01 12.96 -9.80
#